data_AF-A0AAU2X9C8-F1
#
_entry.id   AF-A0AAU2X9C8-F1
#
_cell.length_a   1.000
_cell.length_b   1.000
_cell.length_c   1.000
_cell.angle_alpha   90.00
_cell.angle_beta   90.00
_cell.angle_gamma   90.00
#
_symmetry.space_group_name_H-M   'P 1'
#
loop_
_entity.id
_entity.type
_entity.pdbx_description
1 polymer ?
#
loop_
_entity_poly.entity_id
_entity_poly.type
_entity_poly.pdbx_seq_one_letter_code
_entity_poly.pdbx_strand_id
1 'polypeptide(L)'
;MTGVLEEIGGKLAERWVSLLALPGLLFLGVVWAGHTLGPGSFFSTELLTDDVERAAAWVDRHGSAGLFLALVGVLGAAVVPGLAVRVGAEVLATVWLGDWPAGPLVRRRQKRRALADAEVQAQVVALGVAEDRQRQDEIKAARDAMREAEVRRDNIALVVPARATRMGDRVHAMEERVQRYYRVPLGLLWPRVWLTASEPQRVEVRETAGAFDASTRLGAWGLLYVVGGAATLWWPASAAGAVAVAASWWTGRQRLFALADLVESLVDLRIGPVARMVGVASKDGPLPEVVGDELNLLMKRLRLPREPEAP
;
A
#
# COMPACT_ATOMS: atom_id res chain seq x y z
N MET A 1 -35.86 -10.60 15.84
CA MET A 1 -34.80 -11.04 14.89
C MET A 1 -34.80 -10.27 13.57
N THR A 2 -35.91 -9.63 13.17
CA THR A 2 -35.98 -8.75 11.98
C THR A 2 -35.22 -7.44 12.14
N GLY A 3 -35.28 -6.80 13.31
CA GLY A 3 -34.62 -5.50 13.56
C GLY A 3 -33.08 -5.52 13.48
N VAL A 4 -32.43 -6.64 13.84
CA VAL A 4 -30.96 -6.76 13.72
C VAL A 4 -30.56 -6.92 12.25
N LEU A 5 -31.35 -7.65 11.45
CA LEU A 5 -31.11 -7.79 10.01
C LEU A 5 -31.36 -6.48 9.26
N GLU A 6 -32.33 -5.70 9.71
CA GLU A 6 -32.69 -4.40 9.15
C GLU A 6 -31.67 -3.31 9.55
N GLU A 7 -31.15 -3.35 10.78
CA GLU A 7 -30.08 -2.43 11.22
C GLU A 7 -28.73 -2.78 10.58
N ILE A 8 -28.40 -4.06 10.42
CA ILE A 8 -27.23 -4.52 9.67
C ILE A 8 -27.38 -4.20 8.19
N GLY A 9 -28.56 -4.44 7.61
CA GLY A 9 -28.89 -4.13 6.22
C GLY A 9 -28.82 -2.63 5.94
N GLY A 10 -29.34 -1.79 6.84
CA GLY A 10 -29.29 -0.33 6.77
C GLY A 10 -27.86 0.20 6.86
N LYS A 11 -27.08 -0.24 7.85
CA LYS A 11 -25.67 0.17 8.00
C LYS A 11 -24.79 -0.32 6.85
N LEU A 12 -25.07 -1.50 6.29
CA LEU A 12 -24.42 -1.93 5.05
C LEU A 12 -24.84 -1.01 3.90
N ALA A 13 -26.14 -0.84 3.65
CA ALA A 13 -26.64 -0.04 2.53
C ALA A 13 -26.08 1.38 2.55
N GLU A 14 -26.04 2.02 3.72
CA GLU A 14 -25.46 3.35 3.93
C GLU A 14 -23.96 3.38 3.63
N ARG A 15 -23.20 2.35 4.05
CA ARG A 15 -21.77 2.22 3.71
C ARG A 15 -21.54 1.95 2.23
N TRP A 16 -22.35 1.11 1.59
CA TRP A 16 -22.23 0.83 0.16
C TRP A 16 -22.57 2.07 -0.67
N VAL A 17 -23.60 2.82 -0.29
CA VAL A 17 -23.97 4.07 -0.96
C VAL A 17 -22.88 5.13 -0.80
N SER A 18 -22.36 5.34 0.41
CA SER A 18 -21.32 6.35 0.65
C SER A 18 -19.95 5.98 0.05
N LEU A 19 -19.55 4.70 0.08
CA LEU A 19 -18.24 4.27 -0.40
C LEU A 19 -18.18 3.93 -1.89
N LEU A 20 -19.26 3.44 -2.49
CA LEU A 20 -19.30 3.05 -3.91
C LEU A 20 -20.17 3.97 -4.76
N ALA A 21 -21.41 4.21 -4.36
CA ALA A 21 -22.37 4.90 -5.23
C ALA A 21 -22.05 6.40 -5.33
N LEU A 22 -21.76 7.08 -4.23
CA LEU A 22 -21.51 8.53 -4.23
C LEU A 22 -20.29 8.93 -5.08
N PRO A 23 -19.11 8.28 -4.94
CA PRO A 23 -17.98 8.59 -5.80
C PRO A 23 -18.22 8.17 -7.26
N GLY A 24 -18.96 7.08 -7.48
CA GLY A 24 -19.37 6.63 -8.82
C GLY A 24 -20.31 7.61 -9.53
N LEU A 25 -21.26 8.19 -8.79
CA LEU A 25 -22.14 9.25 -9.30
C LEU A 25 -21.35 10.49 -9.70
N LEU A 26 -20.37 10.90 -8.87
CA LEU A 26 -19.51 12.03 -9.18
C LEU A 26 -18.68 11.78 -10.45
N PHE A 27 -18.15 10.56 -10.60
CA PHE A 27 -17.44 10.16 -11.81
C PHE A 27 -18.35 10.16 -13.05
N LEU A 28 -19.56 9.61 -12.95
CA LEU A 28 -20.53 9.65 -14.04
C LEU A 28 -20.91 11.07 -14.42
N GLY A 29 -21.12 11.96 -13.44
CA GLY A 29 -21.38 13.37 -13.68
C GLY A 29 -20.23 14.06 -14.42
N VAL A 30 -18.99 13.73 -14.06
CA VAL A 30 -17.78 14.23 -14.74
C VAL A 30 -17.66 13.70 -16.17
N VAL A 31 -17.94 12.42 -16.41
CA VAL A 31 -17.96 11.85 -17.78
C VAL A 31 -19.09 12.46 -18.60
N TRP A 32 -20.26 12.65 -18.02
CA TRP A 32 -21.40 13.29 -18.67
C TRP A 32 -21.08 14.74 -19.05
N ALA A 33 -20.52 15.52 -18.11
CA ALA A 33 -20.05 16.88 -18.37
C ALA A 33 -18.96 16.91 -19.45
N GLY A 34 -18.02 15.98 -19.45
CA GLY A 34 -17.01 15.87 -20.51
C GLY A 34 -17.64 15.61 -21.88
N HIS A 35 -18.63 14.72 -21.95
CA HIS A 35 -19.34 14.40 -23.18
C HIS A 35 -20.19 15.57 -23.71
N THR A 36 -20.76 16.39 -22.83
CA THR A 36 -21.57 17.56 -23.23
C THR A 36 -20.71 18.77 -23.61
N LEU A 37 -19.63 19.02 -22.88
CA LEU A 37 -18.78 20.20 -23.08
C LEU A 37 -17.78 20.03 -24.23
N GLY A 38 -17.37 18.80 -24.53
CA GLY A 38 -16.47 18.47 -25.65
C GLY A 38 -15.12 19.23 -25.65
N PRO A 39 -14.37 19.18 -26.77
CA PRO A 39 -13.04 19.78 -26.89
C PRO A 39 -13.03 21.31 -27.09
N GLY A 40 -14.18 21.97 -27.19
CA GLY A 40 -14.27 23.40 -27.56
C GLY A 40 -14.87 24.31 -26.50
N SER A 41 -15.64 23.78 -25.56
CA SER A 41 -16.48 24.57 -24.65
C SER A 41 -16.33 24.10 -23.20
N PHE A 42 -15.08 23.96 -22.74
CA PHE A 42 -14.70 23.31 -21.47
C PHE A 42 -15.35 23.83 -20.18
N PHE A 43 -15.90 25.05 -20.20
CA PHE A 43 -16.54 25.70 -19.05
C PHE A 43 -17.90 26.33 -19.40
N SER A 44 -18.54 25.94 -20.51
CA SER A 44 -19.85 26.51 -20.88
C SER A 44 -20.94 25.97 -19.98
N THR A 45 -21.44 26.82 -19.07
CA THR A 45 -22.57 26.48 -18.19
C THR A 45 -23.89 26.36 -18.95
N GLU A 46 -24.01 27.02 -20.11
CA GLU A 46 -25.21 27.00 -20.95
C GLU A 46 -25.46 25.59 -21.51
N LEU A 47 -24.43 24.95 -22.08
CA LEU A 47 -24.53 23.61 -22.65
C LEU A 47 -24.91 22.55 -21.60
N LEU A 48 -24.39 22.69 -20.37
CA LEU A 48 -24.76 21.81 -19.26
C LEU A 48 -26.21 22.03 -18.83
N THR A 49 -26.66 23.29 -18.76
CA THR A 49 -28.03 23.63 -18.37
C THR A 49 -29.02 23.09 -19.40
N ASP A 50 -28.74 23.27 -20.69
CA ASP A 50 -29.57 22.75 -21.78
C ASP A 50 -29.67 21.21 -21.76
N ASP A 51 -28.60 20.50 -21.41
CA ASP A 51 -28.62 19.03 -21.32
C ASP A 51 -29.39 18.55 -20.07
N VAL A 52 -29.25 19.25 -18.94
CA VAL A 52 -30.05 19.00 -17.72
C VAL A 52 -31.54 19.24 -17.98
N GLU A 53 -31.90 20.33 -18.63
CA GLU A 53 -33.29 20.64 -18.99
C GLU A 53 -33.88 19.60 -19.95
N ARG A 54 -33.09 19.13 -20.92
CA ARG A 54 -33.50 18.03 -21.81
C ARG A 54 -33.73 16.73 -21.05
N ALA A 55 -32.90 16.41 -20.06
CA ALA A 55 -33.09 15.26 -19.20
C ALA A 55 -34.35 15.39 -18.33
N ALA A 56 -34.59 16.56 -17.73
CA ALA A 56 -35.78 16.85 -16.95
C ALA A 56 -37.07 16.72 -17.79
N ALA A 57 -37.09 17.30 -19.00
CA ALA A 57 -38.21 17.19 -19.92
C ALA A 57 -38.47 15.75 -20.40
N TRP A 58 -37.45 14.89 -20.44
CA TRP A 58 -37.66 13.45 -20.69
C TRP A 58 -38.35 12.77 -19.51
N VAL A 59 -37.93 13.08 -18.28
CA VAL A 59 -38.55 12.53 -17.06
C VAL A 59 -40.01 12.97 -16.94
N ASP A 60 -40.30 14.27 -17.14
CA ASP A 60 -41.65 14.82 -17.06
C ASP A 60 -42.61 14.13 -18.05
N ARG A 61 -42.14 13.80 -19.26
CA ARG A 61 -42.93 13.08 -20.28
C ARG A 61 -43.28 11.65 -19.88
N HIS A 62 -42.45 10.97 -19.09
CA HIS A 62 -42.65 9.57 -18.70
C HIS A 62 -43.21 9.42 -17.28
N GLY A 63 -43.46 10.54 -16.58
CA GLY A 63 -44.04 10.58 -15.24
C GLY A 63 -43.19 9.86 -14.19
N SER A 64 -43.85 9.37 -13.13
CA SER A 64 -43.18 8.72 -12.00
C SER A 64 -42.43 7.44 -12.37
N ALA A 65 -42.91 6.69 -13.37
CA ALA A 65 -42.24 5.49 -13.87
C ALA A 65 -40.91 5.84 -14.56
N GLY A 66 -40.87 6.91 -15.35
CA GLY A 66 -39.65 7.42 -15.97
C GLY A 66 -38.61 7.89 -14.95
N LEU A 67 -39.05 8.64 -13.93
CA LEU A 67 -38.18 9.06 -12.82
C LEU A 67 -37.58 7.85 -12.08
N PHE A 68 -38.41 6.85 -11.76
CA PHE A 68 -37.95 5.64 -11.09
C PHE A 68 -36.91 4.88 -11.93
N LEU A 69 -37.17 4.69 -13.23
CA LEU A 69 -36.23 4.03 -14.14
C LEU A 69 -34.92 4.81 -14.30
N ALA A 70 -34.99 6.14 -14.40
CA ALA A 70 -33.81 6.99 -14.47
C ALA A 70 -32.97 6.89 -13.19
N LEU A 71 -33.61 6.98 -12.02
CA LEU A 71 -32.94 6.86 -10.73
C LEU A 71 -32.26 5.49 -10.58
N VAL A 72 -32.99 4.41 -10.87
CA VAL A 72 -32.46 3.04 -10.81
C VAL A 72 -31.32 2.85 -11.82
N GLY A 73 -31.46 3.39 -13.03
CA GLY A 73 -30.43 3.33 -14.07
C GLY A 73 -29.15 4.05 -13.67
N VAL A 74 -29.26 5.28 -13.16
CA VAL A 74 -28.12 6.10 -12.72
C VAL A 74 -27.44 5.49 -11.48
N LEU A 75 -28.21 5.05 -10.48
CA LEU A 75 -27.68 4.37 -9.32
C LEU A 75 -27.01 3.04 -9.69
N GLY A 76 -27.63 2.27 -10.59
CA GLY A 76 -27.06 1.02 -11.11
C GLY A 76 -25.75 1.24 -11.86
N ALA A 77 -25.70 2.27 -12.71
CA ALA A 77 -24.48 2.64 -13.43
C ALA A 77 -23.37 3.12 -12.49
N ALA A 78 -23.71 3.82 -11.40
CA ALA A 78 -22.74 4.34 -10.44
C ALA A 78 -21.99 3.24 -9.67
N VAL A 79 -22.55 2.04 -9.57
CA VAL A 79 -21.89 0.88 -8.94
C VAL A 79 -20.69 0.40 -9.77
N VAL A 80 -20.75 0.50 -11.11
CA VAL A 80 -19.74 -0.05 -12.01
C VAL A 80 -18.36 0.59 -11.79
N PRO A 81 -18.20 1.94 -11.78
CA PRO A 81 -16.93 2.57 -11.42
C PRO A 81 -16.43 2.18 -10.03
N GLY A 82 -17.33 2.06 -9.04
CA GLY A 82 -16.96 1.66 -7.69
C GLY A 82 -16.35 0.25 -7.62
N LEU A 83 -16.92 -0.71 -8.34
CA LEU A 83 -16.36 -2.06 -8.47
C LEU A 83 -15.03 -2.05 -9.25
N ALA A 84 -14.95 -1.28 -10.33
CA ALA A 84 -13.72 -1.12 -11.10
C ALA A 84 -12.59 -0.56 -10.24
N VAL A 85 -12.88 0.41 -9.36
CA VAL A 85 -11.90 0.94 -8.39
C VAL A 85 -11.47 -0.10 -7.38
N ARG A 86 -12.38 -0.94 -6.87
CA ARG A 86 -12.02 -1.98 -5.91
C ARG A 86 -10.98 -2.94 -6.50
N VAL A 87 -11.24 -3.46 -7.70
CA VAL A 87 -10.29 -4.34 -8.41
C VAL A 87 -9.04 -3.57 -8.81
N GLY A 88 -9.20 -2.35 -9.31
CA GLY A 88 -8.11 -1.48 -9.70
C GLY A 88 -7.16 -1.15 -8.55
N ALA A 89 -7.68 -0.97 -7.33
CA ALA A 89 -6.88 -0.70 -6.14
C ALA A 89 -6.02 -1.91 -5.74
N GLU A 90 -6.54 -3.13 -5.85
CA GLU A 90 -5.77 -4.36 -5.61
C GLU A 90 -4.66 -4.53 -6.65
N VAL A 91 -5.00 -4.36 -7.95
CA VAL A 91 -4.01 -4.40 -9.04
C VAL A 91 -2.94 -3.33 -8.83
N LEU A 92 -3.35 -2.11 -8.46
CA LEU A 92 -2.42 -1.02 -8.20
C LEU A 92 -1.51 -1.33 -7.00
N ALA A 93 -2.05 -1.94 -5.94
CA ALA A 93 -1.26 -2.41 -4.80
C ALA A 93 -0.22 -3.46 -5.25
N THR A 94 -0.59 -4.46 -6.06
CA THR A 94 0.35 -5.46 -6.60
C THR A 94 1.43 -4.82 -7.47
N VAL A 95 1.05 -3.86 -8.32
CA VAL A 95 2.01 -3.10 -9.16
C VAL A 95 2.97 -2.30 -8.29
N TRP A 96 2.46 -1.65 -7.24
CA TRP A 96 3.24 -0.87 -6.28
C TRP A 96 4.15 -1.74 -5.41
N LEU A 97 3.73 -2.95 -5.05
CA LEU A 97 4.56 -3.93 -4.34
C LEU A 97 5.58 -4.62 -5.27
N GLY A 98 5.43 -4.51 -6.58
CA GLY A 98 6.47 -4.91 -7.52
C GLY A 98 6.60 -6.43 -7.70
N ASP A 99 5.53 -7.19 -7.43
CA ASP A 99 5.47 -8.66 -7.49
C ASP A 99 5.31 -9.20 -8.93
N TRP A 100 5.87 -8.50 -9.90
CA TRP A 100 5.77 -8.81 -11.33
C TRP A 100 7.17 -8.99 -11.94
N PRO A 101 7.32 -9.71 -13.06
CA PRO A 101 8.61 -10.09 -13.63
C PRO A 101 9.39 -8.88 -14.19
N ALA A 102 10.03 -8.12 -13.30
CA ALA A 102 10.71 -6.86 -13.59
C ALA A 102 12.24 -6.99 -13.66
N GLY A 103 12.75 -8.12 -14.16
CA GLY A 103 14.18 -8.49 -14.10
C GLY A 103 15.15 -7.37 -14.48
N PRO A 104 14.98 -6.67 -15.63
CA PRO A 104 15.87 -5.58 -16.04
C PRO A 104 15.86 -4.39 -15.08
N LEU A 105 14.69 -4.02 -14.53
CA LEU A 105 14.58 -2.90 -13.58
C LEU A 105 15.24 -3.23 -12.25
N VAL A 106 15.02 -4.45 -11.74
CA VAL A 106 15.66 -4.95 -10.54
C VAL A 106 17.18 -4.95 -10.72
N ARG A 107 17.69 -5.51 -11.82
CA ARG A 107 19.13 -5.52 -12.13
C ARG A 107 19.72 -4.11 -12.22
N ARG A 108 19.02 -3.16 -12.84
CA ARG A 108 19.48 -1.75 -12.92
C ARG A 108 19.59 -1.14 -11.52
N ARG A 109 18.61 -1.41 -10.64
CA ARG A 109 18.62 -0.92 -9.27
C ARG A 109 19.70 -1.59 -8.41
N GLN A 110 19.90 -2.90 -8.57
CA GLN A 110 21.00 -3.64 -7.94
C GLN A 110 22.36 -3.06 -8.33
N LYS A 111 22.59 -2.79 -9.63
CA LYS A 111 23.83 -2.15 -10.09
C LYS A 111 24.03 -0.77 -9.46
N ARG A 112 22.99 0.07 -9.45
CA ARG A 112 23.06 1.40 -8.82
C ARG A 112 23.37 1.31 -7.32
N ARG A 113 22.79 0.33 -6.62
CA ARG A 113 23.11 0.09 -5.22
C ARG A 113 24.54 -0.40 -5.03
N ALA A 114 25.00 -1.36 -5.83
CA ALA A 114 26.35 -1.90 -5.72
C ALA A 114 27.43 -0.81 -5.89
N LEU A 115 27.19 0.18 -6.76
CA LEU A 115 28.04 1.37 -6.88
C LEU A 115 28.03 2.22 -5.59
N ALA A 116 26.86 2.42 -4.97
CA ALA A 116 26.76 3.11 -3.69
C ALA A 116 27.37 2.32 -2.53
N ASP A 117 27.28 0.99 -2.55
CA ASP A 117 27.92 0.09 -1.58
C ASP A 117 29.45 0.19 -1.67
N ALA A 118 29.99 0.25 -2.91
CA ALA A 118 31.42 0.46 -3.13
C ALA A 118 31.91 1.81 -2.58
N GLU A 119 31.10 2.87 -2.73
CA GLU A 119 31.39 4.19 -2.13
C GLU A 119 31.44 4.11 -0.61
N VAL A 120 30.45 3.48 0.04
CA VAL A 120 30.45 3.29 1.51
C VAL A 120 31.70 2.52 1.95
N GLN A 121 32.06 1.44 1.24
CA GLN A 121 33.24 0.66 1.58
C GLN A 121 34.54 1.47 1.45
N ALA A 122 34.63 2.35 0.45
CA ALA A 122 35.76 3.26 0.30
C ALA A 122 35.86 4.24 1.49
N GLN A 123 34.72 4.77 1.97
CA GLN A 123 34.69 5.65 3.14
C GLN A 123 35.04 4.92 4.45
N VAL A 124 34.64 3.65 4.61
CA VAL A 124 35.04 2.82 5.76
C VAL A 124 36.56 2.62 5.79
N VAL A 125 37.18 2.36 4.64
CA VAL A 125 38.64 2.26 4.55
C VAL A 125 39.32 3.60 4.86
N ALA A 126 38.79 4.71 4.33
CA ALA A 126 39.31 6.05 4.62
C ALA A 126 39.22 6.40 6.11
N LEU A 127 38.12 6.01 6.78
CA LEU A 127 37.97 6.16 8.22
C LEU A 127 39.01 5.36 8.99
N GLY A 128 39.24 4.09 8.64
CA GLY A 128 40.28 3.26 9.26
C GLY A 128 41.67 3.90 9.16
N VAL A 129 42.01 4.46 7.99
CA VAL A 129 43.29 5.18 7.79
C VAL A 129 43.39 6.46 8.64
N ALA A 130 42.28 7.20 8.80
CA ALA A 130 42.25 8.39 9.64
C ALA A 130 42.37 8.05 11.13
N GLU A 131 41.75 6.94 11.56
CA GLU A 131 41.86 6.41 12.92
C GLU A 131 43.31 5.96 13.23
N ASP A 132 43.97 5.27 12.30
CA ASP A 132 45.38 4.88 12.42
C ASP A 132 46.33 6.09 12.56
N ARG A 133 46.02 7.20 11.87
CA ARG A 133 46.79 8.46 11.96
C ARG A 133 46.48 9.27 13.22
N GLN A 134 45.47 8.88 14.00
CA GLN A 134 45.02 9.54 15.24
C GLN A 134 44.69 11.04 15.08
N ARG A 135 44.26 11.48 13.90
CA ARG A 135 43.88 12.89 13.65
C ARG A 135 42.38 13.07 13.81
N GLN A 136 41.95 13.66 14.93
CA GLN A 136 40.54 13.78 15.28
C GLN A 136 39.69 14.51 14.22
N ASP A 137 40.22 15.54 13.57
CA ASP A 137 39.51 16.27 12.51
C ASP A 137 39.28 15.40 11.26
N GLU A 138 40.29 14.62 10.86
CA GLU A 138 40.19 13.67 9.74
C GLU A 138 39.20 12.54 10.06
N ILE A 139 39.22 12.02 11.30
CA ILE A 139 38.28 10.99 11.76
C ILE A 139 36.84 11.51 11.70
N LYS A 140 36.60 12.73 12.18
CA LYS A 140 35.26 13.33 12.14
C LYS A 140 34.77 13.51 10.70
N ALA A 141 35.60 14.09 9.83
CA ALA A 141 35.27 14.29 8.42
C ALA A 141 34.99 12.95 7.69
N ALA A 142 35.80 11.92 7.94
CA ALA A 142 35.60 10.60 7.38
C ALA A 142 34.30 9.93 7.89
N ARG A 143 33.97 10.08 9.18
CA ARG A 143 32.68 9.60 9.73
C ARG A 143 31.49 10.29 9.10
N ASP A 144 31.55 11.60 8.91
CA ASP A 144 30.46 12.35 8.31
C ASP A 144 30.29 11.98 6.82
N ALA A 145 31.40 11.85 6.06
CA ALA A 145 31.38 11.36 4.69
C ALA A 145 30.82 9.93 4.57
N MET A 146 31.19 9.04 5.51
CA MET A 146 30.66 7.67 5.59
C MET A 146 29.15 7.69 5.83
N ARG A 147 28.65 8.47 6.81
CA ARG A 147 27.21 8.59 7.08
C ARG A 147 26.45 9.12 5.87
N GLU A 148 26.97 10.12 5.17
CA GLU A 148 26.35 10.62 3.95
C GLU A 148 26.31 9.56 2.84
N ALA A 149 27.37 8.77 2.69
CA ALA A 149 27.41 7.67 1.73
C ALA A 149 26.39 6.58 2.10
N GLU A 150 26.24 6.25 3.37
CA GLU A 150 25.23 5.31 3.88
C GLU A 150 23.81 5.83 3.59
N VAL A 151 23.52 7.11 3.86
CA VAL A 151 22.23 7.72 3.54
C VAL A 151 21.95 7.70 2.04
N ARG A 152 22.95 7.93 1.18
CA ARG A 152 22.80 7.83 -0.28
C ARG A 152 22.49 6.40 -0.73
N ARG A 153 23.18 5.39 -0.16
CA ARG A 153 22.90 3.97 -0.41
C ARG A 153 21.48 3.60 0.04
N ASP A 154 21.12 3.96 1.26
CA ASP A 154 19.85 3.61 1.90
C ASP A 154 18.65 4.27 1.18
N ASN A 155 18.88 5.43 0.56
CA ASN A 155 17.91 6.06 -0.32
C ASN A 155 17.58 5.26 -1.59
N ILE A 156 18.45 4.35 -2.03
CA ILE A 156 18.20 3.44 -3.15
C ILE A 156 17.36 2.25 -2.68
N ALA A 157 17.82 1.59 -1.62
CA ALA A 157 17.13 0.53 -0.89
C ALA A 157 17.85 0.29 0.47
N LEU A 158 17.24 -0.42 1.41
CA LEU A 158 17.91 -0.85 2.67
C LEU A 158 18.68 -2.16 2.51
N VAL A 159 18.14 -3.09 1.71
CA VAL A 159 18.78 -4.35 1.30
C VAL A 159 18.93 -4.43 -0.22
N VAL A 160 19.66 -5.45 -0.71
CA VAL A 160 19.85 -5.62 -2.16
C VAL A 160 18.48 -5.65 -2.85
N PRO A 161 18.20 -4.76 -3.83
CA PRO A 161 16.90 -4.66 -4.47
C PRO A 161 16.48 -6.01 -5.06
N ALA A 162 15.26 -6.45 -4.75
CA ALA A 162 14.68 -7.69 -5.28
C ALA A 162 13.34 -7.46 -5.98
N ARG A 163 12.69 -6.31 -5.74
CA ARG A 163 11.40 -5.93 -6.32
C ARG A 163 11.56 -4.74 -7.26
N ALA A 164 10.61 -4.61 -8.18
CA ALA A 164 10.62 -3.59 -9.23
C ALA A 164 10.57 -2.16 -8.66
N THR A 165 9.81 -1.99 -7.57
CA THR A 165 9.44 -0.70 -7.00
C THR A 165 10.14 -0.47 -5.65
N ARG A 166 10.27 0.81 -5.27
CA ARG A 166 10.81 1.18 -3.94
C ARG A 166 9.89 0.74 -2.80
N MET A 167 8.58 0.75 -3.03
CA MET A 167 7.56 0.27 -2.09
C MET A 167 7.72 -1.24 -1.83
N GLY A 168 7.80 -2.04 -2.90
CA GLY A 168 8.08 -3.47 -2.82
C GLY A 168 9.39 -3.79 -2.12
N ASP A 169 10.45 -3.06 -2.46
CA ASP A 169 11.75 -3.26 -1.81
C ASP A 169 11.75 -2.92 -0.33
N ARG A 170 10.92 -1.98 0.13
CA ARG A 170 10.80 -1.70 1.58
C ARG A 170 10.17 -2.88 2.31
N VAL A 171 9.14 -3.50 1.73
CA VAL A 171 8.51 -4.70 2.29
C VAL A 171 9.50 -5.87 2.25
N HIS A 172 10.22 -6.05 1.14
CA HIS A 172 11.27 -7.05 1.05
C HIS A 172 12.38 -6.83 2.09
N ALA A 173 12.82 -5.59 2.30
CA ALA A 173 13.80 -5.24 3.31
C ALA A 173 13.32 -5.59 4.73
N MET A 174 12.05 -5.35 5.04
CA MET A 174 11.45 -5.76 6.31
C MET A 174 11.47 -7.28 6.48
N GLU A 175 11.01 -8.02 5.47
CA GLU A 175 11.00 -9.48 5.49
C GLU A 175 12.41 -10.06 5.65
N GLU A 176 13.37 -9.50 4.91
CA GLU A 176 14.76 -9.93 4.94
C GLU A 176 15.44 -9.56 6.27
N ARG A 177 15.16 -8.38 6.83
CA ARG A 177 15.63 -7.99 8.16
C ARG A 177 15.13 -8.98 9.20
N VAL A 178 13.82 -9.26 9.23
CA VAL A 178 13.22 -10.20 10.20
C VAL A 178 13.82 -11.60 10.03
N GLN A 179 13.93 -12.09 8.79
CA GLN A 179 14.51 -13.39 8.50
C GLN A 179 15.99 -13.48 8.88
N ARG A 180 16.80 -12.45 8.61
CA ARG A 180 18.24 -12.46 8.93
C ARG A 180 18.49 -12.30 10.42
N TYR A 181 17.77 -11.40 11.08
CA TYR A 181 17.98 -11.09 12.49
C TYR A 181 17.39 -12.16 13.42
N TYR A 182 16.17 -12.64 13.15
CA TYR A 182 15.49 -13.62 14.00
C TYR A 182 15.54 -15.05 13.47
N ARG A 183 16.09 -15.27 12.27
CA ARG A 183 16.21 -16.60 11.62
C ARG A 183 14.88 -17.31 11.34
N VAL A 184 13.76 -16.60 11.52
CA VAL A 184 12.39 -17.07 11.27
C VAL A 184 11.75 -16.21 10.17
N PRO A 185 11.10 -16.81 9.16
CA PRO A 185 10.45 -16.04 8.10
C PRO A 185 9.21 -15.33 8.65
N LEU A 186 9.03 -14.07 8.24
CA LEU A 186 7.92 -13.23 8.69
C LEU A 186 6.56 -13.90 8.44
N GLY A 187 6.38 -14.60 7.31
CA GLY A 187 5.12 -15.32 7.01
C GLY A 187 4.77 -16.47 7.97
N LEU A 188 5.75 -17.03 8.70
CA LEU A 188 5.50 -18.01 9.78
C LEU A 188 5.23 -17.32 11.12
N LEU A 189 5.95 -16.22 11.36
CA LEU A 189 5.96 -15.49 12.62
C LEU A 189 4.72 -14.60 12.79
N TRP A 190 4.28 -13.95 11.71
CA TRP A 190 3.28 -12.89 11.72
C TRP A 190 1.93 -13.29 12.36
N PRO A 191 1.30 -14.44 12.02
CA PRO A 191 0.03 -14.81 12.64
C PRO A 191 0.13 -14.98 14.17
N ARG A 192 1.28 -15.42 14.67
CA ARG A 192 1.52 -15.62 16.11
C ARG A 192 1.80 -14.29 16.81
N VAL A 193 2.64 -13.45 16.22
CA VAL A 193 2.86 -12.08 16.69
C VAL A 193 1.53 -11.34 16.77
N TRP A 194 0.68 -11.45 15.75
CA TRP A 194 -0.65 -10.85 15.70
C TRP A 194 -1.57 -11.29 16.84
N LEU A 195 -1.62 -12.59 17.13
CA LEU A 195 -2.42 -13.15 18.22
C LEU A 195 -1.93 -12.72 19.60
N THR A 196 -0.64 -12.39 19.72
CA THR A 196 -0.10 -11.89 20.98
C THR A 196 -0.26 -10.39 21.14
N ALA A 197 -0.32 -9.62 20.05
CA ALA A 197 -0.45 -8.17 20.13
C ALA A 197 -1.65 -7.75 21.01
N SER A 198 -1.53 -6.63 21.71
CA SER A 198 -2.67 -6.04 22.43
C SER A 198 -3.69 -5.48 21.43
N GLU A 199 -4.93 -5.24 21.87
CA GLU A 199 -5.94 -4.63 20.98
C GLU A 199 -5.50 -3.26 20.46
N PRO A 200 -4.92 -2.34 21.27
CA PRO A 200 -4.39 -1.08 20.76
C PRO A 200 -3.37 -1.25 19.64
N GLN A 201 -2.44 -2.21 19.77
CA GLN A 201 -1.44 -2.50 18.73
C GLN A 201 -2.08 -3.03 17.44
N ARG A 202 -3.08 -3.91 17.56
CA ARG A 202 -3.82 -4.41 16.38
C ARG A 202 -4.60 -3.31 15.67
N VAL A 203 -5.20 -2.39 16.41
CA VAL A 203 -5.90 -1.23 15.85
C VAL A 203 -4.93 -0.36 15.07
N GLU A 204 -3.78 0.01 15.66
CA GLU A 204 -2.77 0.85 15.00
C GLU A 204 -2.26 0.25 13.69
N VAL A 205 -2.00 -1.07 13.66
CA VAL A 205 -1.60 -1.76 12.43
C VAL A 205 -2.73 -1.77 11.40
N ARG A 206 -3.98 -2.06 11.79
CA ARG A 206 -5.13 -2.03 10.88
C ARG A 206 -5.39 -0.64 10.31
N GLU A 207 -5.24 0.40 11.12
CA GLU A 207 -5.40 1.79 10.69
C GLU A 207 -4.33 2.19 9.68
N THR A 208 -3.07 1.84 9.96
CA THR A 208 -1.95 2.16 9.07
C THR A 208 -2.07 1.37 7.74
N ALA A 209 -2.46 0.10 7.80
CA ALA A 209 -2.78 -0.69 6.61
C ALA A 209 -3.97 -0.12 5.82
N GLY A 210 -5.05 0.26 6.52
CA GLY A 210 -6.22 0.88 5.92
C GLY A 210 -5.92 2.23 5.26
N ALA A 211 -4.95 2.99 5.79
CA ALA A 211 -4.47 4.21 5.18
C ALA A 211 -3.72 3.94 3.85
N PHE A 212 -2.90 2.88 3.79
CA PHE A 212 -2.29 2.46 2.53
C PHE A 212 -3.35 2.04 1.51
N ASP A 213 -4.34 1.24 1.91
CA ASP A 213 -5.46 0.86 1.05
C ASP A 213 -6.30 2.07 0.58
N ALA A 214 -6.41 3.10 1.41
CA ALA A 214 -7.06 4.35 1.00
C ALA A 214 -6.26 5.08 -0.09
N SER A 215 -4.92 5.04 -0.03
CA SER A 215 -4.06 5.60 -1.09
C SER A 215 -4.21 4.81 -2.40
N THR A 216 -4.23 3.47 -2.36
CA THR A 216 -4.42 2.68 -3.60
C THR A 216 -5.80 2.93 -4.22
N ARG A 217 -6.85 3.05 -3.41
CA ARG A 217 -8.19 3.45 -3.88
C ARG A 217 -8.20 4.85 -4.50
N LEU A 218 -7.52 5.83 -3.90
CA LEU A 218 -7.39 7.18 -4.48
C LEU A 218 -6.68 7.13 -5.84
N GLY A 219 -5.63 6.32 -5.96
CA GLY A 219 -4.91 6.13 -7.22
C GLY A 219 -5.78 5.48 -8.29
N ALA A 220 -6.56 4.47 -7.92
CA ALA A 220 -7.50 3.82 -8.83
C ALA A 220 -8.60 4.78 -9.32
N TRP A 221 -9.19 5.60 -8.44
CA TRP A 221 -10.08 6.68 -8.85
C TRP A 221 -9.38 7.67 -9.78
N GLY A 222 -8.17 8.12 -9.43
CA GLY A 222 -7.39 9.04 -10.26
C GLY A 222 -7.15 8.50 -11.67
N LEU A 223 -6.84 7.21 -11.81
CA LEU A 223 -6.70 6.54 -13.11
C LEU A 223 -8.02 6.53 -13.90
N LEU A 224 -9.15 6.25 -13.24
CA LEU A 224 -10.46 6.34 -13.89
C LEU A 224 -10.73 7.76 -14.40
N TYR A 225 -10.45 8.80 -13.62
CA TYR A 225 -10.60 10.19 -14.04
C TYR A 225 -9.69 10.57 -15.21
N VAL A 226 -8.45 10.08 -15.24
CA VAL A 226 -7.54 10.26 -16.38
C VAL A 226 -8.11 9.60 -17.63
N VAL A 227 -8.55 8.35 -17.54
CA VAL A 227 -9.09 7.62 -18.70
C VAL A 227 -10.42 8.23 -19.17
N GLY A 228 -11.33 8.56 -18.25
CA GLY A 228 -12.61 9.18 -18.56
C GLY A 228 -12.47 10.59 -19.15
N GLY A 229 -11.58 11.40 -18.57
CA GLY A 229 -11.24 12.72 -19.10
C GLY A 229 -10.59 12.65 -20.48
N ALA A 230 -9.67 11.69 -20.70
CA ALA A 230 -9.06 11.49 -22.01
C ALA A 230 -10.07 11.00 -23.05
N ALA A 231 -10.97 10.08 -22.68
CA ALA A 231 -12.01 9.56 -23.56
C ALA A 231 -13.02 10.63 -23.98
N THR A 232 -13.27 11.61 -23.11
CA THR A 232 -14.17 12.75 -23.37
C THR A 232 -13.46 13.99 -23.89
N LEU A 233 -12.13 13.96 -24.03
CA LEU A 233 -11.28 15.11 -24.35
C LEU A 233 -11.42 16.29 -23.36
N TRP A 234 -11.94 16.04 -22.15
CA TRP A 234 -12.07 17.03 -21.10
C TRP A 234 -10.82 17.05 -20.21
N TRP A 235 -9.91 17.96 -20.53
CA TRP A 235 -8.61 18.07 -19.84
C TRP A 235 -8.71 18.33 -18.32
N PRO A 236 -9.70 19.07 -17.76
CA PRO A 236 -9.74 19.32 -16.31
C PRO A 236 -9.90 18.03 -15.50
N ALA A 237 -10.77 17.11 -15.95
CA ALA A 237 -10.92 15.80 -15.33
C ALA A 237 -9.63 14.98 -15.41
N SER A 238 -8.96 15.01 -16.56
CA SER A 238 -7.67 14.32 -16.75
C SER A 238 -6.58 14.89 -15.84
N ALA A 239 -6.51 16.22 -15.71
CA ALA A 239 -5.54 16.90 -14.85
C ALA A 239 -5.81 16.60 -13.37
N ALA A 240 -7.06 16.69 -12.92
CA ALA A 240 -7.45 16.34 -11.55
C ALA A 240 -7.13 14.86 -11.24
N GLY A 241 -7.42 13.95 -12.18
CA GLY A 241 -7.07 12.54 -12.08
C GLY A 241 -5.56 12.32 -11.97
N ALA A 242 -4.76 12.99 -12.80
CA ALA A 242 -3.30 12.89 -12.76
C ALA A 242 -2.71 13.38 -11.42
N VAL A 243 -3.24 14.48 -10.87
CA VAL A 243 -2.88 14.97 -9.54
C VAL A 243 -3.23 13.95 -8.46
N ALA A 244 -4.43 13.35 -8.52
CA ALA A 244 -4.86 12.31 -7.57
C ALA A 244 -3.95 11.08 -7.66
N VAL A 245 -3.55 10.63 -8.86
CA VAL A 245 -2.58 9.53 -9.05
C VAL A 245 -1.23 9.89 -8.42
N ALA A 246 -0.70 11.07 -8.71
CA ALA A 246 0.59 11.50 -8.15
C ALA A 246 0.56 11.60 -6.62
N ALA A 247 -0.51 12.19 -6.06
CA ALA A 247 -0.71 12.30 -4.62
C ALA A 247 -0.87 10.91 -3.97
N SER A 248 -1.61 10.01 -4.61
CA SER A 248 -1.80 8.63 -4.14
C SER A 248 -0.48 7.85 -4.07
N TRP A 249 0.38 8.01 -5.08
CA TRP A 249 1.68 7.38 -5.14
C TRP A 249 2.61 7.88 -4.04
N TRP A 250 2.66 9.21 -3.82
CA TRP A 250 3.50 9.79 -2.77
C TRP A 250 3.00 9.37 -1.38
N THR A 251 1.73 9.60 -1.08
CA THR A 251 1.17 9.25 0.23
C THR A 251 1.18 7.75 0.48
N GLY A 252 0.91 6.92 -0.52
CA GLY A 252 0.99 5.46 -0.45
C GLY A 252 2.38 4.99 -0.06
N ARG A 253 3.44 5.61 -0.62
CA ARG A 253 4.83 5.29 -0.26
C ARG A 253 5.10 5.55 1.22
N GLN A 254 4.69 6.72 1.72
CA GLN A 254 4.91 7.10 3.12
C GLN A 254 4.14 6.17 4.08
N ARG A 255 2.88 5.87 3.76
CA ARG A 255 2.02 5.00 4.57
C ARG A 255 2.53 3.56 4.60
N LEU A 256 3.00 3.03 3.48
CA LEU A 256 3.59 1.69 3.43
C LEU A 256 4.89 1.60 4.24
N PHE A 257 5.70 2.66 4.23
CA PHE A 257 6.95 2.69 4.99
C PHE A 257 6.66 2.71 6.49
N ALA A 258 5.72 3.56 6.92
CA ALA A 258 5.27 3.60 8.31
C ALA A 258 4.67 2.25 8.75
N LEU A 259 3.89 1.58 7.88
CA LEU A 259 3.37 0.24 8.15
C LEU A 259 4.51 -0.77 8.34
N ALA A 260 5.55 -0.73 7.50
CA ALA A 260 6.69 -1.62 7.61
C ALA A 260 7.46 -1.38 8.92
N ASP A 261 7.70 -0.11 9.29
CA ASP A 261 8.36 0.25 10.56
C ASP A 261 7.55 -0.24 11.78
N LEU A 262 6.22 -0.11 11.73
CA LEU A 262 5.32 -0.58 12.79
C LEU A 262 5.32 -2.11 12.92
N VAL A 263 5.29 -2.83 11.80
CA VAL A 263 5.37 -4.30 11.78
C VAL A 263 6.71 -4.77 12.32
N GLU A 264 7.82 -4.15 11.92
CA GLU A 264 9.15 -4.45 12.47
C GLU A 264 9.20 -4.23 13.98
N SER A 265 8.70 -3.08 14.45
CA SER A 265 8.66 -2.74 15.88
C SER A 265 7.79 -3.73 16.67
N LEU A 266 6.65 -4.12 16.11
CA LEU A 266 5.76 -5.10 16.74
C LEU A 266 6.42 -6.48 16.84
N VAL A 267 7.14 -6.90 15.80
CA VAL A 267 7.92 -8.15 15.84
C VAL A 267 8.99 -8.07 16.92
N ASP A 268 9.76 -6.98 16.97
CA ASP A 268 10.83 -6.78 17.94
C ASP A 268 10.31 -6.84 19.40
N LEU A 269 9.12 -6.29 19.64
CA LEU A 269 8.50 -6.27 20.97
C LEU A 269 7.80 -7.59 21.35
N ARG A 270 7.29 -8.36 20.38
CA ARG A 270 6.44 -9.54 20.65
C ARG A 270 7.12 -10.88 20.38
N ILE A 271 8.31 -10.91 19.79
CA ILE A 271 8.97 -12.18 19.48
C ILE A 271 9.34 -13.01 20.72
N GLY A 272 9.81 -12.39 21.80
CA GLY A 272 10.11 -13.09 23.07
C GLY A 272 8.88 -13.80 23.66
N PRO A 273 7.74 -13.09 23.84
CA PRO A 273 6.46 -13.70 24.20
C PRO A 273 6.04 -14.84 23.26
N VAL A 274 6.20 -14.68 21.94
CA VAL A 274 5.90 -15.75 20.96
C VAL A 274 6.76 -16.99 21.20
N ALA A 275 8.08 -16.83 21.38
CA ALA A 275 8.99 -17.94 21.65
C ALA A 275 8.58 -18.72 22.90
N ARG A 276 8.21 -18.01 23.98
CA ARG A 276 7.78 -18.63 25.25
C ARG A 276 6.50 -19.47 25.10
N MET A 277 5.48 -19.01 24.37
CA MET A 277 4.26 -19.83 24.20
C MET A 277 4.46 -21.02 23.27
N VAL A 278 5.44 -20.97 22.37
CA VAL A 278 5.81 -22.11 21.51
C VAL A 278 6.68 -23.13 22.27
N GLY A 279 7.04 -22.84 23.53
CA GLY A 279 7.80 -23.73 24.40
C GLY A 279 9.31 -23.57 24.29
N VAL A 280 9.79 -22.51 23.63
CA VAL A 280 11.22 -22.21 23.53
C VAL A 280 11.63 -21.29 24.67
N ALA A 281 12.65 -21.69 25.42
CA ALA A 281 13.17 -20.91 26.54
C ALA A 281 13.85 -19.62 26.04
N SER A 282 13.12 -18.51 26.05
CA SER A 282 13.66 -17.17 25.77
C SER A 282 13.84 -16.40 27.08
N LYS A 283 15.06 -15.96 27.36
CA LYS A 283 15.33 -14.91 28.36
C LYS A 283 14.79 -13.57 27.86
N ASP A 284 14.61 -12.62 28.77
CA ASP A 284 14.29 -11.24 28.40
C ASP A 284 15.52 -10.58 27.75
N GLY A 285 15.35 -10.07 26.53
CA GLY A 285 16.44 -9.52 25.72
C GLY A 285 16.35 -9.94 24.24
N PRO A 286 17.35 -9.59 23.41
CA PRO A 286 17.43 -10.02 22.03
C PRO A 286 17.45 -11.55 21.96
N LEU A 287 16.65 -12.14 21.07
CA LEU A 287 16.67 -13.59 20.88
C LEU A 287 18.05 -14.03 20.36
N PRO A 288 18.77 -14.93 21.07
CA PRO A 288 19.98 -15.52 20.55
C PRO A 288 19.70 -16.27 19.24
N GLU A 289 20.64 -16.27 18.30
CA GLU A 289 20.46 -16.91 16.99
C GLU A 289 20.01 -18.37 17.09
N VAL A 290 20.57 -19.12 18.04
CA VAL A 290 20.23 -20.53 18.31
C VAL A 290 18.74 -20.71 18.62
N VAL A 291 18.15 -19.78 19.37
CA VAL A 291 16.75 -19.79 19.77
C VAL A 291 15.85 -19.50 18.56
N GLY A 292 16.31 -18.64 17.64
CA GLY A 292 15.62 -18.35 16.38
C GLY A 292 15.54 -19.56 15.44
N ASP A 293 16.63 -20.32 15.31
CA ASP A 293 16.65 -21.54 14.50
C ASP A 293 15.72 -22.63 15.06
N GLU A 294 15.75 -22.83 16.38
CA GLU A 294 14.86 -23.78 17.06
C GLU A 294 13.39 -23.40 16.87
N LEU A 295 13.08 -22.10 17.03
CA LEU A 295 11.75 -21.56 16.79
C LEU A 295 11.29 -21.79 15.34
N ASN A 296 12.15 -21.55 14.34
CA ASN A 296 11.84 -21.80 12.93
C ASN A 296 11.54 -23.28 12.67
N LEU A 297 12.38 -24.19 13.19
CA LEU A 297 12.19 -25.63 13.04
C LEU A 297 10.89 -26.11 13.68
N LEU A 298 10.60 -25.68 14.90
CA LEU A 298 9.34 -25.99 15.58
C LEU A 298 8.13 -25.46 14.82
N MET A 299 8.18 -24.21 14.36
CA MET A 299 7.08 -23.61 13.59
C MET A 299 6.83 -24.34 12.25
N LYS A 300 7.89 -24.80 11.57
CA LYS A 300 7.77 -25.62 10.36
C LYS A 300 7.17 -26.99 10.68
N ARG A 301 7.62 -27.66 11.74
CA ARG A 301 7.06 -28.94 12.19
C ARG A 301 5.58 -28.84 12.54
N LEU A 302 5.15 -27.76 13.20
CA LEU A 302 3.74 -27.52 13.54
C LEU A 302 2.83 -27.32 12.32
N ARG A 303 3.37 -27.06 11.13
CA ARG A 303 2.59 -26.99 9.88
C ARG A 303 2.46 -28.34 9.17
N LEU A 304 3.33 -29.29 9.48
CA LEU A 304 3.27 -30.62 8.88
C LEU A 304 2.19 -31.43 9.61
N PRO A 305 1.35 -32.20 8.89
CA PRO A 305 0.45 -33.15 9.53
C PRO A 305 1.29 -34.12 10.37
N ARG A 306 0.86 -34.38 11.61
CA ARG A 306 1.48 -35.45 12.41
C ARG A 306 1.27 -36.75 11.65
N GLU A 307 2.36 -37.47 11.36
CA GLU A 307 2.24 -38.86 10.91
C GLU A 307 1.49 -39.63 12.00
N PRO A 308 0.51 -40.48 11.64
CA PRO A 308 -0.19 -41.29 12.61
C PRO A 308 0.84 -42.17 13.32
N GLU A 309 0.86 -42.12 14.65
CA GLU A 309 1.64 -43.05 15.45
C GLU A 309 1.24 -44.47 15.03
N ALA A 310 2.19 -45.23 14.49
CA ALA A 310 1.96 -46.62 14.14
C ALA A 310 1.61 -47.38 15.44
N PRO A 311 0.54 -48.21 15.41
CA PRO A 311 0.01 -48.89 16.60
C PRO A 311 0.99 -49.88 17.22
#